data_AF-A0A368TDU7-F1
#
_entry.id   AF-A0A368TDU7-F1
#
_cell.length_a   1.000
_cell.length_b   1.000
_cell.length_c   1.000
_cell.angle_alpha   90.00
_cell.angle_beta   90.00
_cell.angle_gamma   90.00
#
_symmetry.space_group_name_H-M   'P 1'
#
loop_
_entity.id
_entity.type
_entity.pdbx_description
1 polymer ?
#
loop_
_entity_poly.entity_id
_entity_poly.type
_entity_poly.pdbx_seq_one_letter_code
_entity_poly.pdbx_strand_id
1 'polypeptide(L)'
;MRENGKYKKKFGGKKIFARSAVICILAVIVCSSVILGLAAQDTGATVNVTANAPEYVLGTFNASIAIDSITGFNSGQFDLSFDSSVVNVTGVANGSLDSETIQVDNWEFVDSNTIRVFLDVSGVAGVNGSGNLVTISFAVLGLGGDRSVLSVSDGLLKDIESKEILAVWVDDEVIVGPVGVEVNAPELVDAGGSFTATIDVLDDVANFNMAVFNLSFDSSVVKVTNVTEGSLDGTAVPIASWDLIDSNTIKVMSELSGVTGVNGSGNLATINFAVLGIGGDRSVLEISDAMLANNKAREIPTTLVNVAVIVGPVKVAVNASELVDAGGSFTATIDVVEDVANFNMALFDLSFDSSVVNVTDVTAGSLDGTAVPITSWELVDSGTIKIMCELSGVTGVNGSGNLATINFAVLGIDGDRSVLEISDAMLANNKAEEIPTTLVNDEVIVGPVKVAVNAPELVDVGGSFTAAIDVLEDVANFNMALFDLSFDSSVVNVTDVTAGSLDGTAVPITTWEFIDSDTIKVMCELSGVTGVNGSGNLATISFDVVGKSGDKSVLELSNGMLANNEADEIPAEWVADEVTLS
;
A
#
# COMPACT_ATOMS: atom_id res chain seq x y z
N MET A 1 -54.77 5.14 -57.77
CA MET A 1 -53.86 6.06 -58.48
C MET A 1 -52.55 6.08 -57.72
N ARG A 2 -51.51 5.51 -58.36
CA ARG A 2 -50.04 5.61 -58.17
C ARG A 2 -49.48 5.47 -56.73
N GLU A 3 -48.81 4.35 -56.39
CA GLU A 3 -47.40 3.96 -56.73
C GLU A 3 -46.38 4.99 -56.19
N ASN A 4 -45.22 4.69 -55.61
CA ASN A 4 -44.34 3.54 -55.34
C ASN A 4 -43.35 4.07 -54.26
N GLY A 5 -42.57 3.33 -53.48
CA GLY A 5 -42.19 1.94 -53.46
C GLY A 5 -41.23 1.72 -52.28
N LYS A 6 -41.28 0.49 -51.74
CA LYS A 6 -40.36 -0.05 -50.74
C LYS A 6 -38.94 -0.10 -51.32
N TYR A 7 -37.94 0.33 -50.56
CA TYR A 7 -36.55 -0.11 -50.76
C TYR A 7 -36.12 -1.02 -49.60
N LYS A 8 -36.49 -2.30 -49.71
CA LYS A 8 -35.67 -3.40 -49.18
C LYS A 8 -34.46 -3.53 -50.10
N LYS A 9 -33.27 -3.14 -49.66
CA LYS A 9 -32.04 -3.51 -50.35
C LYS A 9 -31.55 -4.87 -49.80
N LYS A 10 -31.97 -5.93 -50.49
CA LYS A 10 -31.22 -7.19 -50.59
C LYS A 10 -29.90 -6.87 -51.30
N PHE A 11 -28.77 -7.13 -50.64
CA PHE A 11 -27.53 -7.46 -51.35
C PHE A 11 -27.24 -8.93 -51.10
N GLY A 12 -27.68 -9.76 -52.04
CA GLY A 12 -27.05 -11.04 -52.31
C GLY A 12 -26.01 -10.81 -53.40
N GLY A 13 -24.76 -11.18 -53.14
CA GLY A 13 -23.71 -11.06 -54.14
C GLY A 13 -22.32 -11.32 -53.60
N LYS A 14 -21.88 -12.58 -53.72
CA LYS A 14 -20.50 -13.08 -53.71
C LYS A 14 -19.74 -13.06 -52.38
N LYS A 15 -19.79 -14.21 -51.71
CA LYS A 15 -18.71 -14.71 -50.82
C LYS A 15 -17.42 -14.88 -51.65
N ILE A 16 -16.47 -13.97 -51.50
CA ILE A 16 -15.04 -14.07 -51.86
C ILE A 16 -14.36 -12.99 -50.99
N PHE A 17 -13.36 -13.16 -50.12
CA PHE A 17 -12.40 -14.21 -49.81
C PHE A 17 -12.34 -14.37 -48.28
N ALA A 18 -12.29 -15.61 -47.79
CA ALA A 18 -11.56 -15.89 -46.57
C ALA A 18 -10.08 -15.60 -46.86
N ARG A 19 -9.50 -14.62 -46.18
CA ARG A 19 -8.04 -14.52 -46.01
C ARG A 19 -7.77 -14.60 -44.53
N SER A 20 -7.84 -15.83 -44.00
CA SER A 20 -6.99 -16.22 -42.89
C SER A 20 -5.57 -15.90 -43.32
N ALA A 21 -4.97 -14.87 -42.73
CA ALA A 21 -3.53 -14.66 -42.83
C ALA A 21 -2.88 -15.76 -41.98
N VAL A 22 -2.80 -16.96 -42.55
CA VAL A 22 -1.81 -17.95 -42.15
C VAL A 22 -0.48 -17.33 -42.56
N ILE A 23 0.21 -16.70 -41.62
CA ILE A 23 1.58 -16.27 -41.82
C ILE A 23 2.41 -17.56 -41.79
N CYS A 24 2.68 -18.10 -42.98
CA CYS A 24 3.65 -19.17 -43.17
C CYS A 24 5.02 -18.63 -42.75
N ILE A 25 5.50 -19.06 -41.59
CA ILE A 25 6.90 -18.99 -41.22
C ILE A 25 7.64 -19.92 -42.19
N LEU A 26 8.19 -19.36 -43.27
CA LEU A 26 9.20 -20.04 -44.07
C LEU A 26 10.52 -19.96 -43.32
N ALA A 27 10.71 -20.88 -42.38
CA ALA A 27 12.04 -21.24 -41.92
C ALA A 27 12.74 -21.92 -43.10
N VAL A 28 13.58 -21.17 -43.82
CA VAL A 28 14.48 -21.73 -44.82
C VAL A 28 15.63 -22.39 -44.06
N ILE A 29 15.41 -23.62 -43.59
CA ILE A 29 16.48 -24.52 -43.19
C ILE A 29 17.05 -25.12 -44.49
N VAL A 30 18.15 -24.56 -44.98
CA VAL A 30 18.97 -25.24 -46.00
C VAL A 30 19.80 -26.31 -45.30
N CYS A 31 19.18 -27.45 -44.99
CA CYS A 31 19.91 -28.68 -44.69
C CYS A 31 19.97 -29.52 -45.97
N SER A 32 21.06 -29.39 -46.73
CA SER A 32 21.37 -30.31 -47.82
C SER A 32 22.44 -31.31 -47.36
N SER A 33 22.00 -32.43 -46.80
CA SER A 33 22.82 -33.63 -46.63
C SER A 33 22.71 -34.50 -47.88
N VAL A 34 23.74 -34.51 -48.71
CA VAL A 34 23.94 -35.53 -49.76
C VAL A 34 25.30 -36.17 -49.53
N ILE A 35 25.30 -37.40 -49.00
CA ILE A 35 26.47 -38.26 -48.98
C ILE A 35 26.38 -39.16 -50.21
N LEU A 36 27.31 -38.96 -51.16
CA LEU A 36 27.66 -39.93 -52.19
C LEU A 36 29.16 -40.18 -52.07
N GLY A 37 29.53 -41.41 -51.74
CA GLY A 37 30.94 -41.81 -51.67
C GLY A 37 31.54 -42.01 -53.06
N LEU A 38 32.78 -41.56 -53.26
CA LEU A 38 33.88 -42.29 -53.90
C LEU A 38 35.12 -41.40 -54.06
N ALA A 39 36.27 -41.98 -53.68
CA ALA A 39 37.65 -41.66 -54.05
C ALA A 39 38.26 -40.30 -53.63
N ALA A 40 39.37 -40.41 -52.90
CA ALA A 40 40.20 -39.33 -52.42
C ALA A 40 40.76 -38.46 -53.57
N GLN A 41 40.45 -37.17 -53.48
CA GLN A 41 41.14 -36.06 -54.13
C GLN A 41 41.06 -34.89 -53.14
N ASP A 42 42.13 -34.12 -53.04
CA ASP A 42 42.36 -33.01 -52.10
C ASP A 42 41.25 -31.95 -52.20
N THR A 43 40.15 -32.12 -51.46
CA THR A 43 39.07 -31.15 -51.35
C THR A 43 39.33 -30.31 -50.11
N GLY A 44 39.87 -29.10 -50.29
CA GLY A 44 39.98 -28.11 -49.22
C GLY A 44 38.60 -27.91 -48.58
N ALA A 45 38.43 -28.44 -47.37
CA ALA A 45 37.18 -28.33 -46.63
C ALA A 45 36.97 -26.86 -46.26
N THR A 46 35.86 -26.27 -46.70
CA THR A 46 35.46 -24.93 -46.28
C THR A 46 35.14 -24.93 -44.79
N VAL A 47 35.75 -24.03 -44.03
CA VAL A 47 35.46 -23.85 -42.59
C VAL A 47 34.37 -22.81 -42.38
N ASN A 48 33.55 -22.93 -41.33
CA ASN A 48 32.62 -21.85 -40.97
C ASN A 48 33.27 -20.94 -39.93
N VAL A 49 33.12 -19.63 -40.15
CA VAL A 49 33.46 -18.59 -39.18
C VAL A 49 32.19 -17.80 -38.86
N THR A 50 31.84 -17.74 -37.59
CA THR A 50 30.54 -17.22 -37.14
C THR A 50 30.74 -16.15 -36.10
N ALA A 51 30.15 -14.98 -36.32
CA ALA A 51 29.94 -14.02 -35.23
C ALA A 51 28.93 -14.61 -34.25
N ASN A 52 29.23 -14.56 -32.96
CA ASN A 52 28.35 -15.02 -31.90
C ASN A 52 28.28 -13.95 -30.81
N ALA A 53 27.14 -13.32 -30.68
CA ALA A 53 26.79 -12.36 -29.65
C ALA A 53 25.59 -12.85 -28.82
N PRO A 54 25.37 -12.29 -27.62
CA PRO A 54 24.08 -12.45 -26.94
C PRO A 54 22.95 -11.85 -27.78
N GLU A 55 21.81 -12.52 -27.83
CA GLU A 55 20.61 -12.05 -28.54
C GLU A 55 20.12 -10.70 -28.00
N TYR A 56 20.12 -10.55 -26.65
CA TYR A 56 19.72 -9.35 -25.93
C TYR A 56 20.88 -8.78 -25.12
N VAL A 57 21.08 -7.46 -25.17
CA VAL A 57 22.20 -6.80 -24.48
C VAL A 57 21.76 -5.55 -23.72
N LEU A 58 22.40 -5.37 -22.56
CA LEU A 58 22.32 -4.17 -21.72
C LEU A 58 23.74 -3.78 -21.28
N GLY A 59 24.05 -2.49 -21.29
CA GLY A 59 25.35 -1.97 -20.82
C GLY A 59 26.53 -2.38 -21.71
N THR A 60 27.21 -3.48 -21.42
CA THR A 60 28.35 -3.98 -22.19
C THR A 60 28.22 -5.47 -22.46
N PHE A 61 28.68 -5.94 -23.62
CA PHE A 61 28.68 -7.36 -23.96
C PHE A 61 29.93 -7.74 -24.75
N ASN A 62 30.17 -9.04 -24.90
CA ASN A 62 31.23 -9.57 -25.75
C ASN A 62 30.61 -10.37 -26.90
N ALA A 63 31.12 -10.16 -28.11
CA ALA A 63 30.92 -11.06 -29.24
C ALA A 63 32.19 -11.87 -29.48
N SER A 64 32.01 -13.11 -29.95
CA SER A 64 33.12 -13.98 -30.36
C SER A 64 33.05 -14.25 -31.85
N ILE A 65 34.21 -14.37 -32.51
CA ILE A 65 34.31 -14.81 -33.90
C ILE A 65 34.75 -16.27 -33.88
N ALA A 66 33.76 -17.16 -33.75
CA ALA A 66 34.02 -18.59 -33.61
C ALA A 66 34.37 -19.21 -34.96
N ILE A 67 35.19 -20.26 -34.94
CA ILE A 67 35.56 -21.02 -36.12
C ILE A 67 35.40 -22.51 -35.85
N ASP A 68 34.85 -23.22 -36.83
CA ASP A 68 34.83 -24.68 -36.87
C ASP A 68 36.25 -25.25 -36.97
N SER A 69 36.38 -26.58 -36.83
CA SER A 69 37.69 -27.24 -36.83
C SER A 69 38.53 -26.84 -38.06
N ILE A 70 39.63 -26.13 -37.82
CA ILE A 70 40.60 -25.68 -38.83
C ILE A 70 41.90 -26.46 -38.69
N THR A 71 42.66 -26.56 -39.78
CA THR A 71 43.99 -27.18 -39.79
C THR A 71 45.01 -26.21 -40.36
N GLY A 72 46.15 -26.08 -39.67
CA GLY A 72 47.32 -25.33 -40.11
C GLY A 72 47.14 -23.82 -40.09
N PHE A 73 46.17 -23.28 -39.35
CA PHE A 73 45.90 -21.84 -39.28
C PHE A 73 47.15 -21.07 -38.84
N ASN A 74 47.54 -20.07 -39.62
CA ASN A 74 48.73 -19.28 -39.38
C ASN A 74 48.41 -17.79 -39.22
N SER A 75 47.65 -17.20 -40.14
CA SER A 75 47.29 -15.79 -40.10
C SER A 75 45.89 -15.56 -40.65
N GLY A 76 45.27 -14.47 -40.22
CA GLY A 76 43.92 -14.11 -40.63
C GLY A 76 43.68 -12.62 -40.67
N GLN A 77 42.70 -12.20 -41.45
CA GLN A 77 42.15 -10.86 -41.45
C GLN A 77 40.65 -10.95 -41.66
N PHE A 78 39.89 -10.05 -41.05
CA PHE A 78 38.49 -9.80 -41.43
C PHE A 78 38.07 -8.40 -40.98
N ASP A 79 36.98 -7.93 -41.59
CA ASP A 79 36.29 -6.70 -41.19
C ASP A 79 35.00 -7.07 -40.46
N LEU A 80 34.75 -6.41 -39.33
CA LEU A 80 33.48 -6.51 -38.61
C LEU A 80 32.74 -5.18 -38.70
N SER A 81 31.59 -5.18 -39.37
CA SER A 81 30.68 -4.04 -39.46
C SER A 81 29.55 -4.15 -38.45
N PHE A 82 29.13 -3.01 -37.88
CA PHE A 82 28.08 -2.87 -36.88
C PHE A 82 27.43 -1.48 -36.98
N ASP A 83 26.30 -1.25 -36.32
CA ASP A 83 25.68 0.07 -36.23
C ASP A 83 26.25 0.84 -35.04
N SER A 84 27.12 1.82 -35.31
CA SER A 84 27.77 2.63 -34.27
C SER A 84 26.82 3.54 -33.48
N SER A 85 25.58 3.71 -33.93
CA SER A 85 24.54 4.37 -33.12
C SER A 85 23.93 3.44 -32.07
N VAL A 86 24.08 2.12 -32.24
CA VAL A 86 23.51 1.09 -31.36
C VAL A 86 24.56 0.49 -30.44
N VAL A 87 25.74 0.16 -30.96
CA VAL A 87 26.84 -0.43 -30.19
C VAL A 87 28.18 0.19 -30.60
N ASN A 88 29.13 0.26 -29.67
CA ASN A 88 30.47 0.77 -29.93
C ASN A 88 31.53 -0.22 -29.44
N VAL A 89 32.53 -0.51 -30.27
CA VAL A 89 33.65 -1.38 -29.90
C VAL A 89 34.51 -0.71 -28.84
N THR A 90 34.73 -1.39 -27.72
CA THR A 90 35.56 -0.93 -26.60
C THR A 90 36.87 -1.71 -26.47
N GLY A 91 36.97 -2.88 -27.09
CA GLY A 91 38.19 -3.67 -27.08
C GLY A 91 38.12 -4.90 -27.98
N VAL A 92 39.30 -5.40 -28.35
CA VAL A 92 39.49 -6.61 -29.14
C VAL A 92 40.58 -7.43 -28.44
N ALA A 93 40.24 -8.64 -28.01
CA ALA A 93 41.07 -9.51 -27.20
C ALA A 93 41.34 -10.84 -27.88
N ASN A 94 42.50 -11.43 -27.61
CA ASN A 94 42.96 -12.70 -28.19
C ASN A 94 41.93 -13.83 -28.09
N GLY A 95 41.87 -14.65 -29.14
CA GLY A 95 41.08 -15.87 -29.18
C GLY A 95 41.87 -17.10 -28.72
N SER A 96 41.25 -18.26 -28.85
CA SER A 96 41.92 -19.55 -28.68
C SER A 96 41.26 -20.66 -29.49
N LEU A 97 42.09 -21.54 -30.08
CA LEU A 97 41.68 -22.78 -30.73
C LEU A 97 42.30 -23.95 -29.97
N ASP A 98 41.48 -24.89 -29.48
CA ASP A 98 41.93 -26.05 -28.68
C ASP A 98 43.00 -25.73 -27.60
N SER A 99 42.86 -24.60 -26.91
CA SER A 99 43.77 -24.06 -25.88
C SER A 99 45.06 -23.40 -26.38
N GLU A 100 45.29 -23.33 -27.68
CA GLU A 100 46.34 -22.50 -28.28
C GLU A 100 45.81 -21.08 -28.47
N THR A 101 46.58 -20.06 -28.07
CA THR A 101 46.12 -18.66 -28.15
C THR A 101 46.29 -18.12 -29.57
N ILE A 102 45.24 -17.54 -30.12
CA ILE A 102 45.29 -16.77 -31.37
C ILE A 102 45.54 -15.31 -31.03
N GLN A 103 46.72 -14.79 -31.39
CA GLN A 103 47.09 -13.41 -31.08
C GLN A 103 46.42 -12.46 -32.08
N VAL A 104 45.84 -11.39 -31.55
CA VAL A 104 45.49 -10.21 -32.32
C VAL A 104 46.78 -9.41 -32.52
N ASP A 105 47.25 -9.34 -33.76
CA ASP A 105 48.45 -8.57 -34.11
C ASP A 105 48.14 -7.06 -34.07
N ASN A 106 47.05 -6.68 -34.72
CA ASN A 106 46.53 -5.31 -34.70
C ASN A 106 45.02 -5.29 -34.98
N TRP A 107 44.36 -4.21 -34.59
CA TRP A 107 43.03 -3.88 -35.09
C TRP A 107 42.86 -2.37 -35.18
N GLU A 108 42.02 -1.93 -36.10
CA GLU A 108 41.76 -0.50 -36.32
C GLU A 108 40.33 -0.26 -36.78
N PHE A 109 39.81 0.94 -36.52
CA PHE A 109 38.57 1.40 -37.16
C PHE A 109 38.87 1.74 -38.62
N VAL A 110 38.19 1.07 -39.54
CA VAL A 110 38.16 1.43 -40.97
C VAL A 110 37.32 2.68 -41.15
N ASP A 111 36.18 2.72 -40.47
CA ASP A 111 35.31 3.89 -40.29
C ASP A 111 34.54 3.77 -38.96
N SER A 112 33.52 4.59 -38.72
CA SER A 112 32.76 4.56 -37.46
C SER A 112 32.01 3.24 -37.21
N ASN A 113 31.60 2.55 -38.28
CA ASN A 113 30.77 1.34 -38.25
C ASN A 113 31.57 0.06 -38.47
N THR A 114 32.85 0.14 -38.82
CA THR A 114 33.62 -1.04 -39.21
C THR A 114 35.00 -1.03 -38.57
N ILE A 115 35.35 -2.15 -37.91
CA ILE A 115 36.72 -2.44 -37.50
C ILE A 115 37.35 -3.49 -38.42
N ARG A 116 38.66 -3.44 -38.58
CA ARG A 116 39.47 -4.49 -39.22
C ARG A 116 40.34 -5.15 -38.16
N VAL A 117 40.37 -6.47 -38.15
CA VAL A 117 41.15 -7.28 -37.20
C VAL A 117 42.19 -8.08 -37.97
N PHE A 118 43.44 -8.04 -37.51
CA PHE A 118 44.56 -8.82 -38.02
C PHE A 118 44.99 -9.85 -36.97
N LEU A 119 45.11 -11.10 -37.39
CA LEU A 119 45.50 -12.24 -36.56
C LEU A 119 46.82 -12.81 -37.08
N ASP A 120 47.77 -13.04 -36.19
CA ASP A 120 49.03 -13.69 -36.53
C ASP A 120 49.43 -14.69 -35.42
N VAL A 121 49.60 -15.96 -35.80
CA VAL A 121 50.12 -16.98 -34.90
C VAL A 121 51.64 -17.01 -35.06
N SER A 122 52.34 -16.51 -34.04
CA SER A 122 53.80 -16.56 -34.00
C SER A 122 54.31 -18.01 -33.98
N GLY A 123 54.98 -18.46 -35.05
CA GLY A 123 55.65 -19.77 -35.12
C GLY A 123 55.48 -20.49 -36.45
N VAL A 124 56.18 -21.62 -36.65
CA VAL A 124 56.15 -22.41 -37.90
C VAL A 124 55.23 -23.63 -37.86
N ALA A 125 54.57 -23.90 -36.72
CA ALA A 125 53.79 -25.13 -36.52
C ALA A 125 52.33 -25.01 -36.97
N GLY A 126 51.77 -23.79 -37.09
CA GLY A 126 50.34 -23.57 -37.32
C GLY A 126 49.48 -24.04 -36.15
N VAL A 127 48.23 -23.58 -36.10
CA VAL A 127 47.25 -23.97 -35.08
C VAL A 127 46.18 -24.86 -35.70
N ASN A 128 45.79 -25.91 -35.00
CA ASN A 128 44.69 -26.80 -35.37
C ASN A 128 43.63 -26.76 -34.28
N GLY A 129 42.38 -27.06 -34.65
CA GLY A 129 41.29 -27.20 -33.69
C GLY A 129 40.12 -26.28 -34.00
N SER A 130 39.17 -26.19 -33.07
CA SER A 130 38.06 -25.25 -33.14
C SER A 130 38.09 -24.30 -31.95
N GLY A 131 37.32 -23.22 -32.02
CA GLY A 131 37.23 -22.28 -30.92
C GLY A 131 36.90 -20.88 -31.39
N ASN A 132 37.58 -19.90 -30.82
CA ASN A 132 37.34 -18.49 -31.07
C ASN A 132 38.58 -17.84 -31.66
N LEU A 133 38.46 -17.12 -32.78
CA LEU A 133 39.54 -16.35 -33.36
C LEU A 133 39.82 -15.08 -32.54
N VAL A 134 38.77 -14.42 -32.04
CA VAL A 134 38.88 -13.17 -31.26
C VAL A 134 37.65 -12.92 -30.40
N THR A 135 37.81 -12.26 -29.26
CA THR A 135 36.69 -11.72 -28.48
C THR A 135 36.64 -10.20 -28.63
N ILE A 136 35.49 -9.67 -29.03
CA ILE A 136 35.28 -8.23 -29.25
C ILE A 136 34.31 -7.72 -28.19
N SER A 137 34.73 -6.73 -27.43
CA SER A 137 33.93 -6.08 -26.39
C SER A 137 33.21 -4.87 -26.94
N PHE A 138 31.94 -4.74 -26.58
CA PHE A 138 31.06 -3.65 -26.99
C PHE A 138 30.46 -2.94 -25.79
N ALA A 139 30.27 -1.63 -25.90
CA ALA A 139 29.34 -0.85 -25.10
C ALA A 139 28.06 -0.58 -25.91
N VAL A 140 26.90 -0.67 -25.26
CA VAL A 140 25.59 -0.39 -25.84
C VAL A 140 25.32 1.11 -25.75
N LEU A 141 24.91 1.71 -26.87
CA LEU A 141 24.57 3.13 -27.03
C LEU A 141 23.12 3.36 -27.44
N GLY A 142 22.50 2.38 -28.12
CA GLY A 142 21.13 2.46 -28.61
C GLY A 142 20.08 2.33 -27.51
N LEU A 143 18.82 2.59 -27.87
CA LEU A 143 17.66 2.47 -26.98
C LEU A 143 17.03 1.07 -27.10
N GLY A 144 16.12 0.73 -26.19
CA GLY A 144 15.42 -0.56 -26.19
C GLY A 144 14.75 -0.87 -27.53
N GLY A 145 15.09 -2.01 -28.13
CA GLY A 145 14.60 -2.44 -29.45
C GLY A 145 15.46 -2.01 -30.64
N ASP A 146 16.48 -1.17 -30.43
CA ASP A 146 17.52 -0.94 -31.45
C ASP A 146 18.32 -2.21 -31.72
N ARG A 147 18.87 -2.31 -32.93
CA ARG A 147 19.48 -3.54 -33.43
C ARG A 147 20.75 -3.24 -34.21
N SER A 148 21.77 -4.05 -34.01
CA SER A 148 22.99 -4.01 -34.80
C SER A 148 23.27 -5.40 -35.37
N VAL A 149 23.35 -5.49 -36.69
CA VAL A 149 23.89 -6.69 -37.35
C VAL A 149 25.41 -6.61 -37.25
N LEU A 150 26.02 -7.64 -36.68
CA LEU A 150 27.45 -7.86 -36.61
C LEU A 150 27.87 -8.63 -37.86
N SER A 151 28.19 -7.89 -38.92
CA SER A 151 28.48 -8.47 -40.23
C SER A 151 29.97 -8.69 -40.43
N VAL A 152 30.37 -9.93 -40.68
CA VAL A 152 31.77 -10.30 -40.90
C VAL A 152 32.04 -10.39 -42.40
N SER A 153 33.01 -9.62 -42.86
CA SER A 153 33.30 -9.45 -44.29
C SER A 153 34.79 -9.33 -44.56
N ASP A 154 35.18 -9.30 -45.84
CA ASP A 154 36.58 -9.18 -46.29
C ASP A 154 37.55 -10.15 -45.58
N GLY A 155 37.02 -11.33 -45.26
CA GLY A 155 37.70 -12.34 -44.48
C GLY A 155 38.69 -13.14 -45.30
N LEU A 156 39.91 -13.27 -44.79
CA LEU A 156 41.00 -14.04 -45.37
C LEU A 156 41.68 -14.85 -44.27
N LEU A 157 41.70 -16.17 -44.39
CA LEU A 157 42.46 -17.06 -43.50
C LEU A 157 43.59 -17.71 -44.30
N LYS A 158 44.77 -17.87 -43.71
CA LYS A 158 45.92 -18.50 -44.35
C LYS A 158 46.54 -19.60 -43.48
N ASP A 159 47.02 -20.63 -44.16
CA ASP A 159 47.81 -21.68 -43.55
C ASP A 159 49.30 -21.33 -43.42
N ILE A 160 50.08 -22.23 -42.84
CA ILE A 160 51.54 -22.10 -42.69
C ILE A 160 52.31 -22.00 -44.02
N GLU A 161 51.72 -22.40 -45.14
CA GLU A 161 52.28 -22.28 -46.49
C GLU A 161 51.82 -20.99 -47.19
N SER A 162 51.13 -20.09 -46.46
CA SER A 162 50.47 -18.89 -47.00
C SER A 162 49.37 -19.18 -48.02
N LYS A 163 48.84 -20.39 -48.06
CA LYS A 163 47.67 -20.75 -48.87
C LYS A 163 46.40 -20.34 -48.14
N GLU A 164 45.44 -19.85 -48.91
CA GLU A 164 44.14 -19.46 -48.38
C GLU A 164 43.36 -20.69 -47.88
N ILE A 165 42.79 -20.54 -46.69
CA ILE A 165 41.82 -21.47 -46.12
C ILE A 165 40.43 -20.90 -46.42
N LEU A 166 39.66 -21.63 -47.23
CA LEU A 166 38.33 -21.18 -47.64
C LEU A 166 37.39 -21.16 -46.43
N ALA A 167 36.69 -20.05 -46.24
CA ALA A 167 35.75 -19.86 -45.13
C ALA A 167 34.36 -19.39 -45.60
N VAL A 168 33.32 -19.86 -44.91
CA VAL A 168 31.98 -19.26 -44.93
C VAL A 168 31.86 -18.35 -43.72
N TRP A 169 31.54 -17.08 -43.96
CA TRP A 169 31.36 -16.09 -42.90
C TRP A 169 29.87 -15.94 -42.60
N VAL A 170 29.52 -16.06 -41.32
CA VAL A 170 28.14 -16.03 -40.83
C VAL A 170 27.99 -14.86 -39.86
N ASP A 171 27.08 -13.96 -40.22
CA ASP A 171 26.74 -12.76 -39.44
C ASP A 171 25.86 -13.11 -38.24
N ASP A 172 25.77 -12.18 -37.29
CA ASP A 172 24.85 -12.25 -36.15
C ASP A 172 24.09 -10.93 -35.95
N GLU A 173 23.01 -10.92 -35.19
CA GLU A 173 22.28 -9.69 -34.81
C GLU A 173 22.16 -9.61 -33.29
N VAL A 174 22.42 -8.42 -32.77
CA VAL A 174 22.20 -8.08 -31.36
C VAL A 174 21.08 -7.06 -31.23
N ILE A 175 20.22 -7.25 -30.22
CA ILE A 175 19.08 -6.39 -29.90
C ILE A 175 19.31 -5.74 -28.53
N VAL A 176 19.12 -4.42 -28.43
CA VAL A 176 19.15 -3.73 -27.13
C VAL A 176 17.88 -4.04 -26.35
N GLY A 177 18.04 -4.49 -25.10
CA GLY A 177 16.94 -4.86 -24.22
C GLY A 177 17.23 -6.16 -23.45
N PRO A 178 16.21 -6.77 -22.83
CA PRO A 178 14.79 -6.39 -22.83
C PRO A 178 14.51 -5.08 -22.08
N VAL A 179 13.36 -4.47 -22.37
CA VAL A 179 12.87 -3.24 -21.73
C VAL A 179 11.89 -3.59 -20.62
N GLY A 180 12.01 -2.93 -19.47
CA GLY A 180 11.05 -3.08 -18.38
C GLY A 180 9.68 -2.51 -18.71
N VAL A 181 8.63 -3.29 -18.53
CA VAL A 181 7.23 -2.84 -18.54
C VAL A 181 6.59 -3.23 -17.22
N GLU A 182 6.03 -2.27 -16.49
CA GLU A 182 5.44 -2.50 -15.18
C GLU A 182 3.99 -2.02 -15.09
N VAL A 183 3.21 -2.70 -14.26
CA VAL A 183 1.93 -2.16 -13.80
C VAL A 183 2.21 -1.32 -12.56
N ASN A 184 1.92 -0.02 -12.64
CA ASN A 184 2.07 0.91 -11.53
C ASN A 184 0.69 1.27 -10.97
N ALA A 185 0.45 1.04 -9.69
CA ALA A 185 -0.82 1.26 -9.01
C ALA A 185 -0.58 1.57 -7.52
N PRO A 186 -1.51 2.25 -6.83
CA PRO A 186 -1.43 2.39 -5.38
C PRO A 186 -1.52 1.03 -4.69
N GLU A 187 -0.71 0.83 -3.65
CA GLU A 187 -0.71 -0.40 -2.84
C GLU A 187 -2.02 -0.56 -2.04
N LEU A 188 -2.55 0.55 -1.50
CA LEU A 188 -3.78 0.60 -0.71
C LEU A 188 -4.85 1.43 -1.41
N VAL A 189 -6.09 0.95 -1.37
CA VAL A 189 -7.27 1.64 -1.92
C VAL A 189 -8.48 1.52 -1.00
N ASP A 190 -9.26 2.58 -0.88
CA ASP A 190 -10.44 2.60 -0.02
C ASP A 190 -11.57 1.72 -0.59
N ALA A 191 -12.27 1.01 0.30
CA ALA A 191 -13.47 0.24 -0.06
C ALA A 191 -14.55 1.16 -0.68
N GLY A 192 -15.14 0.71 -1.79
CA GLY A 192 -16.11 1.51 -2.55
C GLY A 192 -15.54 2.73 -3.30
N GLY A 193 -14.22 2.95 -3.24
CA GLY A 193 -13.51 4.01 -3.94
C GLY A 193 -13.19 3.69 -5.41
N SER A 194 -12.26 4.46 -5.98
CA SER A 194 -11.68 4.19 -7.29
C SER A 194 -10.19 4.54 -7.30
N PHE A 195 -9.43 3.90 -8.18
CA PHE A 195 -8.02 4.19 -8.37
C PHE A 195 -7.63 4.08 -9.84
N THR A 196 -6.41 4.51 -10.15
CA THR A 196 -5.82 4.45 -11.49
C THR A 196 -4.56 3.60 -11.42
N ALA A 197 -4.38 2.73 -12.41
CA ALA A 197 -3.13 2.04 -12.70
C ALA A 197 -2.58 2.50 -14.05
N THR A 198 -1.27 2.57 -14.20
CA THR A 198 -0.59 2.84 -15.47
C THR A 198 0.27 1.66 -15.88
N ILE A 199 0.47 1.51 -17.19
CA ILE A 199 1.36 0.50 -17.76
C ILE A 199 2.63 1.22 -18.20
N ASP A 200 3.63 1.24 -17.33
CA ASP A 200 4.81 2.07 -17.47
C ASP A 200 5.92 1.34 -18.23
N VAL A 201 6.67 2.07 -19.04
CA VAL A 201 7.87 1.63 -19.76
C VAL A 201 9.06 2.24 -19.04
N LEU A 202 9.86 1.39 -18.40
CA LEU A 202 10.92 1.79 -17.47
C LEU A 202 12.19 2.28 -18.17
N ASP A 203 12.50 1.71 -19.33
CA ASP A 203 13.67 2.08 -20.14
C ASP A 203 13.22 2.72 -21.44
N ASP A 204 14.01 3.67 -21.95
CA ASP A 204 13.71 4.31 -23.23
C ASP A 204 13.63 3.27 -24.36
N VAL A 205 12.54 3.30 -25.11
CA VAL A 205 12.35 2.49 -26.31
C VAL A 205 12.73 3.25 -27.57
N ALA A 206 13.18 2.54 -28.59
CA ALA A 206 13.42 3.07 -29.93
C ALA A 206 12.24 2.81 -30.87
N ASN A 207 11.81 3.86 -31.55
CA ASN A 207 10.87 3.85 -32.66
C ASN A 207 9.56 3.10 -32.36
N PHE A 208 9.10 3.12 -31.10
CA PHE A 208 7.87 2.50 -30.65
C PHE A 208 6.69 2.89 -31.54
N ASN A 209 5.82 1.94 -31.86
CA ASN A 209 4.66 2.17 -32.72
C ASN A 209 3.37 1.57 -32.19
N MET A 210 3.44 0.37 -31.60
CA MET A 210 2.27 -0.35 -31.13
C MET A 210 2.60 -1.17 -29.88
N ALA A 211 1.64 -1.28 -28.98
CA ALA A 211 1.65 -2.23 -27.88
C ALA A 211 0.34 -3.03 -27.88
N VAL A 212 0.43 -4.31 -27.56
CA VAL A 212 -0.72 -5.15 -27.21
C VAL A 212 -0.37 -5.89 -25.93
N PHE A 213 -1.26 -5.93 -24.97
CA PHE A 213 -1.08 -6.71 -23.73
C PHE A 213 -2.42 -7.12 -23.14
N ASN A 214 -2.39 -8.14 -22.29
CA ASN A 214 -3.50 -8.49 -21.42
C ASN A 214 -3.20 -7.99 -20.00
N LEU A 215 -4.22 -7.51 -19.30
CA LEU A 215 -4.15 -7.20 -17.87
C LEU A 215 -5.21 -8.02 -17.14
N SER A 216 -4.76 -8.92 -16.27
CA SER A 216 -5.59 -9.74 -15.41
C SER A 216 -5.70 -9.14 -14.00
N PHE A 217 -6.87 -9.30 -13.37
CA PHE A 217 -7.23 -8.78 -12.05
C PHE A 217 -8.34 -9.65 -11.43
N ASP A 218 -8.57 -9.54 -10.12
CA ASP A 218 -9.72 -10.18 -9.48
C ASP A 218 -10.98 -9.30 -9.62
N SER A 219 -11.93 -9.75 -10.44
CA SER A 219 -13.18 -9.01 -10.68
C SER A 219 -14.15 -8.97 -9.51
N SER A 220 -13.92 -9.77 -8.45
CA SER A 220 -14.63 -9.63 -7.19
C SER A 220 -14.10 -8.47 -6.35
N VAL A 221 -12.85 -8.05 -6.59
CA VAL A 221 -12.17 -7.00 -5.81
C VAL A 221 -12.17 -5.67 -6.56
N VAL A 222 -11.90 -5.66 -7.86
CA VAL A 222 -11.82 -4.44 -8.67
C VAL A 222 -12.51 -4.60 -10.01
N LYS A 223 -12.95 -3.49 -10.60
CA LYS A 223 -13.59 -3.48 -11.91
C LYS A 223 -13.02 -2.37 -12.78
N VAL A 224 -12.54 -2.72 -13.98
CA VAL A 224 -12.14 -1.75 -15.00
C VAL A 224 -13.36 -0.92 -15.42
N THR A 225 -13.22 0.40 -15.31
CA THR A 225 -14.25 1.38 -15.67
C THR A 225 -13.91 2.12 -16.97
N ASN A 226 -12.62 2.34 -17.22
CA ASN A 226 -12.15 3.02 -18.41
C ASN A 226 -10.67 2.71 -18.69
N VAL A 227 -10.27 2.80 -19.96
CA VAL A 227 -8.86 2.78 -20.38
C VAL A 227 -8.63 3.99 -21.28
N THR A 228 -7.63 4.80 -20.96
CA THR A 228 -7.28 6.03 -21.68
C THR A 228 -5.85 5.98 -22.19
N GLU A 229 -5.54 6.88 -23.13
CA GLU A 229 -4.22 7.00 -23.75
C GLU A 229 -3.12 7.24 -22.72
N GLY A 230 -1.95 6.68 -23.00
CA GLY A 230 -0.73 6.97 -22.26
C GLY A 230 0.12 8.05 -22.93
N SER A 231 1.37 8.16 -22.51
CA SER A 231 2.35 9.02 -23.16
C SER A 231 3.77 8.50 -22.99
N LEU A 232 4.56 8.56 -24.07
CA LEU A 232 6.01 8.34 -24.08
C LEU A 232 6.70 9.66 -24.43
N ASP A 233 7.55 10.19 -23.54
CA ASP A 233 8.26 11.47 -23.68
C ASP A 233 7.37 12.64 -24.17
N GLY A 234 6.14 12.72 -23.63
CA GLY A 234 5.17 13.76 -23.99
C GLY A 234 4.45 13.55 -25.32
N THR A 235 4.77 12.48 -26.06
CA THR A 235 3.97 12.04 -27.21
C THR A 235 2.84 11.14 -26.72
N ALA A 236 1.59 11.47 -27.06
CA ALA A 236 0.43 10.65 -26.70
C ALA A 236 0.51 9.27 -27.37
N VAL A 237 0.13 8.23 -26.63
CA VAL A 237 0.03 6.84 -27.10
C VAL A 237 -1.45 6.45 -27.11
N PRO A 238 -2.15 6.61 -28.24
CA PRO A 238 -3.59 6.41 -28.32
C PRO A 238 -3.99 4.95 -28.11
N ILE A 239 -5.12 4.74 -27.42
CA ILE A 239 -5.75 3.43 -27.33
C ILE A 239 -6.53 3.17 -28.62
N ALA A 240 -6.10 2.18 -29.39
CA ALA A 240 -6.80 1.75 -30.61
C ALA A 240 -8.05 0.94 -30.26
N SER A 241 -7.94 0.05 -29.27
CA SER A 241 -9.05 -0.73 -28.74
C SER A 241 -8.72 -1.30 -27.37
N TRP A 242 -9.74 -1.52 -26.55
CA TRP A 242 -9.65 -2.40 -25.40
C TRP A 242 -10.97 -3.13 -25.19
N ASP A 243 -10.90 -4.38 -24.76
CA ASP A 243 -12.07 -5.24 -24.55
C ASP A 243 -11.84 -6.16 -23.36
N LEU A 244 -12.91 -6.52 -22.64
CA LEU A 244 -12.89 -7.64 -21.69
C LEU A 244 -12.80 -8.96 -22.48
N ILE A 245 -11.76 -9.74 -22.21
CA ILE A 245 -11.63 -11.10 -22.74
C ILE A 245 -12.51 -12.05 -21.92
N ASP A 246 -12.53 -11.84 -20.61
CA ASP A 246 -13.39 -12.50 -19.64
C ASP A 246 -13.67 -11.54 -18.47
N SER A 247 -14.23 -12.03 -17.35
CA SER A 247 -14.55 -11.17 -16.21
C SER A 247 -13.32 -10.55 -15.54
N ASN A 248 -12.18 -11.24 -15.60
CA ASN A 248 -10.95 -10.93 -14.86
C ASN A 248 -9.85 -10.35 -15.75
N THR A 249 -10.02 -10.32 -17.07
CA THR A 249 -8.94 -9.94 -17.98
C THR A 249 -9.43 -8.98 -19.05
N ILE A 250 -8.72 -7.86 -19.20
CA ILE A 250 -8.84 -6.97 -20.36
C ILE A 250 -7.70 -7.21 -21.33
N LYS A 251 -7.96 -6.99 -22.62
CA LYS A 251 -6.94 -6.82 -23.65
C LYS A 251 -6.87 -5.36 -24.03
N VAL A 252 -5.68 -4.79 -24.08
CA VAL A 252 -5.45 -3.40 -24.48
C VAL A 252 -4.55 -3.39 -25.71
N MET A 253 -4.90 -2.57 -26.69
CA MET A 253 -4.09 -2.28 -27.87
C MET A 253 -3.92 -0.78 -28.00
N SER A 254 -2.66 -0.34 -28.00
CA SER A 254 -2.26 1.03 -28.25
C SER A 254 -1.52 1.10 -29.59
N GLU A 255 -1.85 2.09 -30.43
CA GLU A 255 -1.25 2.24 -31.76
C GLU A 255 -1.08 3.73 -32.11
N LEU A 256 0.12 4.09 -32.53
CA LEU A 256 0.42 5.43 -33.04
C LEU A 256 -0.05 5.57 -34.49
N SER A 257 -0.64 6.73 -34.82
CA SER A 257 -0.98 7.04 -36.20
C SER A 257 0.25 7.46 -36.99
N GLY A 258 0.66 6.68 -37.99
CA GLY A 258 1.78 7.00 -38.88
C GLY A 258 2.93 5.98 -38.79
N VAL A 259 4.10 6.32 -39.32
CA VAL A 259 5.26 5.40 -39.41
C VAL A 259 6.55 5.96 -38.80
N THR A 260 6.52 7.12 -38.15
CA THR A 260 7.74 7.74 -37.62
C THR A 260 8.22 7.09 -36.33
N GLY A 261 7.35 6.35 -35.62
CA GLY A 261 7.64 5.81 -34.30
C GLY A 261 7.90 6.91 -33.26
N VAL A 262 8.05 6.52 -32.00
CA VAL A 262 8.40 7.41 -30.87
C VAL A 262 9.55 6.80 -30.10
N ASN A 263 10.49 7.63 -29.68
CA ASN A 263 11.54 7.25 -28.74
C ASN A 263 11.19 7.76 -27.34
N GLY A 264 11.65 7.06 -26.31
CA GLY A 264 11.53 7.52 -24.92
C GLY A 264 10.82 6.52 -24.02
N SER A 265 10.49 6.98 -22.82
CA SER A 265 9.86 6.23 -21.73
C SER A 265 8.58 6.93 -21.26
N GLY A 266 7.82 6.30 -20.37
CA GLY A 266 6.53 6.83 -19.90
C GLY A 266 5.52 5.72 -19.69
N ASN A 267 4.28 5.88 -20.14
CA ASN A 267 3.25 4.85 -20.01
C ASN A 267 2.50 4.58 -21.32
N LEU A 268 2.13 3.33 -21.54
CA LEU A 268 1.41 2.83 -22.71
C LEU A 268 -0.10 3.03 -22.62
N ALA A 269 -0.64 3.01 -21.40
CA ALA A 269 -2.05 3.14 -21.10
C ALA A 269 -2.27 3.56 -19.65
N THR A 270 -3.39 4.24 -19.40
CA THR A 270 -3.91 4.55 -18.07
C THR A 270 -5.26 3.85 -17.89
N ILE A 271 -5.43 3.10 -16.79
CA ILE A 271 -6.55 2.19 -16.55
C ILE A 271 -7.23 2.58 -15.24
N ASN A 272 -8.52 2.90 -15.30
CA ASN A 272 -9.29 3.30 -14.13
C ASN A 272 -10.09 2.12 -13.58
N PHE A 273 -9.99 1.89 -12.28
CA PHE A 273 -10.69 0.84 -11.56
C PHE A 273 -11.67 1.43 -10.55
N ALA A 274 -12.86 0.83 -10.44
CA ALA A 274 -13.73 0.95 -9.27
C ALA A 274 -13.42 -0.20 -8.31
N VAL A 275 -13.41 0.07 -7.01
CA VAL A 275 -13.19 -0.92 -5.97
C VAL A 275 -14.53 -1.56 -5.60
N LEU A 276 -14.59 -2.90 -5.65
CA LEU A 276 -15.76 -3.71 -5.32
C LEU A 276 -15.57 -4.54 -4.04
N GLY A 277 -14.32 -4.91 -3.74
CA GLY A 277 -13.97 -5.70 -2.56
C GLY A 277 -14.15 -4.92 -1.26
N ILE A 278 -14.03 -5.65 -0.15
CA ILE A 278 -14.05 -5.14 1.22
C ILE A 278 -12.64 -5.16 1.83
N GLY A 279 -12.45 -4.59 3.02
CA GLY A 279 -11.12 -4.43 3.61
C GLY A 279 -10.37 -5.76 3.75
N GLY A 280 -9.12 -5.82 3.29
CA GLY A 280 -8.30 -7.04 3.25
C GLY A 280 -8.36 -7.81 1.93
N ASP A 281 -9.34 -7.55 1.05
CA ASP A 281 -9.36 -8.13 -0.29
C ASP A 281 -8.14 -7.67 -1.11
N ARG A 282 -7.67 -8.54 -2.00
CA ARG A 282 -6.46 -8.31 -2.80
C ARG A 282 -6.71 -8.64 -4.27
N SER A 283 -6.21 -7.77 -5.15
CA SER A 283 -6.14 -8.04 -6.58
C SER A 283 -4.71 -7.87 -7.07
N VAL A 284 -4.13 -8.95 -7.61
CA VAL A 284 -2.88 -8.84 -8.37
C VAL A 284 -3.23 -8.37 -9.77
N LEU A 285 -2.68 -7.21 -10.15
CA LEU A 285 -2.76 -6.68 -11.50
C LEU A 285 -1.59 -7.26 -12.30
N GLU A 286 -1.90 -8.31 -13.05
CA GLU A 286 -0.91 -9.11 -13.79
C GLU A 286 -0.93 -8.75 -15.27
N ILE A 287 0.19 -8.22 -15.78
CA ILE A 287 0.37 -8.00 -17.21
C ILE A 287 0.94 -9.26 -17.86
N SER A 288 0.34 -9.67 -18.97
CA SER A 288 0.73 -10.86 -19.73
C SER A 288 0.54 -10.65 -21.22
N ASP A 289 1.11 -11.56 -22.03
CA ASP A 289 1.05 -11.53 -23.51
C ASP A 289 1.41 -10.15 -24.10
N ALA A 290 2.34 -9.45 -23.46
CA ALA A 290 2.79 -8.12 -23.90
C ALA A 290 3.64 -8.25 -25.16
N MET A 291 3.28 -7.49 -26.19
CA MET A 291 4.02 -7.35 -27.43
C MET A 291 4.16 -5.87 -27.76
N LEU A 292 5.37 -5.35 -27.65
CA LEU A 292 5.73 -4.02 -28.12
C LEU A 292 6.38 -4.16 -29.49
N ALA A 293 6.03 -3.28 -30.43
CA ALA A 293 6.59 -3.28 -31.77
C ALA A 293 6.98 -1.87 -32.21
N ASN A 294 8.10 -1.80 -32.91
CA ASN A 294 8.56 -0.55 -33.52
C ASN A 294 7.81 -0.24 -34.82
N ASN A 295 8.11 0.91 -35.43
CA ASN A 295 7.52 1.39 -36.68
C ASN A 295 7.79 0.52 -37.92
N LYS A 296 8.65 -0.49 -37.81
CA LYS A 296 8.90 -1.52 -38.84
C LYS A 296 8.20 -2.85 -38.52
N ALA A 297 7.31 -2.88 -37.52
CA ALA A 297 6.66 -4.07 -37.00
C ALA A 297 7.64 -5.14 -36.50
N ARG A 298 8.85 -4.74 -36.08
CA ARG A 298 9.77 -5.63 -35.35
C ARG A 298 9.49 -5.50 -33.87
N GLU A 299 9.48 -6.63 -33.18
CA GLU A 299 9.28 -6.71 -31.74
C GLU A 299 10.39 -5.97 -30.97
N ILE A 300 9.98 -5.29 -29.91
CA ILE A 300 10.83 -4.72 -28.87
C ILE A 300 10.76 -5.70 -27.70
N PRO A 301 11.86 -6.36 -27.32
CA PRO A 301 11.84 -7.35 -26.25
C PRO A 301 11.52 -6.71 -24.90
N THR A 302 10.68 -7.36 -24.09
CA THR A 302 10.21 -6.81 -22.81
C THR A 302 10.33 -7.79 -21.64
N THR A 303 10.50 -7.24 -20.45
CA THR A 303 10.29 -7.91 -19.16
C THR A 303 9.11 -7.29 -18.45
N LEU A 304 8.34 -8.11 -17.72
CA LEU A 304 7.05 -7.71 -17.13
C LEU A 304 7.11 -7.69 -15.61
N VAL A 305 6.55 -6.65 -15.00
CA VAL A 305 6.42 -6.50 -13.54
C VAL A 305 4.97 -6.25 -13.17
N ASN A 306 4.47 -7.05 -12.24
CA ASN A 306 3.10 -7.01 -11.73
C ASN A 306 3.04 -6.26 -10.39
N VAL A 307 1.85 -5.80 -10.01
CA VAL A 307 1.61 -5.14 -8.72
C VAL A 307 0.36 -5.72 -8.05
N ALA A 308 0.33 -5.73 -6.72
CA ALA A 308 -0.85 -6.08 -5.95
C ALA A 308 -1.50 -4.81 -5.38
N VAL A 309 -2.82 -4.76 -5.41
CA VAL A 309 -3.63 -3.72 -4.78
C VAL A 309 -4.45 -4.37 -3.67
N ILE A 310 -4.45 -3.74 -2.48
CA ILE A 310 -5.15 -4.20 -1.29
C ILE A 310 -6.23 -3.21 -0.94
N VAL A 311 -7.45 -3.69 -0.70
CA VAL A 311 -8.55 -2.86 -0.22
C VAL A 311 -8.37 -2.62 1.27
N GLY A 312 -8.44 -1.38 1.73
CA GLY A 312 -8.25 -1.02 3.14
C GLY A 312 -7.63 0.36 3.31
N PRO A 313 -7.21 0.71 4.54
CA PRO A 313 -7.08 -0.16 5.72
C PRO A 313 -8.40 -0.53 6.41
N VAL A 314 -8.44 -1.66 7.13
CA VAL A 314 -9.55 -2.07 7.99
C VAL A 314 -9.51 -1.29 9.30
N LYS A 315 -10.63 -0.68 9.69
CA LYS A 315 -10.73 0.05 10.96
C LYS A 315 -10.99 -0.91 12.13
N VAL A 316 -10.07 -0.93 13.08
CA VAL A 316 -10.19 -1.65 14.36
C VAL A 316 -10.30 -0.63 15.48
N ALA A 317 -11.33 -0.74 16.33
CA ALA A 317 -11.62 0.24 17.38
C ALA A 317 -11.80 -0.43 18.74
N VAL A 318 -11.33 0.21 19.81
CA VAL A 318 -11.86 -0.06 21.15
C VAL A 318 -13.24 0.57 21.23
N ASN A 319 -14.17 -0.12 21.89
CA ASN A 319 -15.49 0.38 22.19
C ASN A 319 -15.85 0.01 23.63
N ALA A 320 -15.96 1.02 24.48
CA ALA A 320 -16.32 0.89 25.89
C ALA A 320 -17.44 1.87 26.25
N SER A 321 -18.06 1.65 27.42
CA SER A 321 -18.93 2.67 28.00
C SER A 321 -18.08 3.88 28.42
N GLU A 322 -18.49 5.08 28.00
CA GLU A 322 -17.84 6.34 28.39
C GLU A 322 -17.82 6.54 29.91
N LEU A 323 -18.89 6.13 30.60
CA LEU A 323 -19.06 6.26 32.05
C LEU A 323 -19.25 4.90 32.73
N VAL A 324 -18.55 4.70 33.84
CA VAL A 324 -18.62 3.47 34.66
C VAL A 324 -18.63 3.77 36.15
N ASP A 325 -19.41 3.00 36.91
CA ASP A 325 -19.52 3.20 38.36
C ASP A 325 -18.25 2.79 39.11
N ALA A 326 -17.84 3.59 40.10
CA ALA A 326 -16.75 3.25 41.02
C ALA A 326 -17.00 1.90 41.73
N GLY A 327 -15.96 1.06 41.82
CA GLY A 327 -16.05 -0.29 42.37
C GLY A 327 -16.89 -1.29 41.54
N GLY A 328 -17.40 -0.86 40.38
CA GLY A 328 -18.16 -1.68 39.46
C GLY A 328 -17.29 -2.51 38.51
N SER A 329 -17.91 -2.92 37.40
CA SER A 329 -17.25 -3.61 36.29
C SER A 329 -17.88 -3.20 34.97
N PHE A 330 -17.11 -3.20 33.90
CA PHE A 330 -17.60 -2.93 32.55
C PHE A 330 -16.92 -3.83 31.53
N THR A 331 -17.42 -3.78 30.29
CA THR A 331 -16.85 -4.51 29.16
C THR A 331 -16.39 -3.54 28.09
N ALA A 332 -15.22 -3.78 27.52
CA ALA A 332 -14.79 -3.15 26.28
C ALA A 332 -14.72 -4.21 25.17
N THR A 333 -15.03 -3.83 23.94
CA THR A 333 -14.89 -4.71 22.76
C THR A 333 -13.84 -4.15 21.81
N ILE A 334 -13.19 -5.06 21.08
CA ILE A 334 -12.25 -4.71 20.00
C ILE A 334 -12.97 -4.95 18.69
N ASP A 335 -13.54 -3.89 18.15
CA ASP A 335 -14.48 -3.92 17.04
C ASP A 335 -13.76 -3.79 15.70
N VAL A 336 -14.15 -4.63 14.73
CA VAL A 336 -13.89 -4.44 13.31
C VAL A 336 -15.08 -3.69 12.75
N VAL A 337 -14.91 -2.38 12.56
CA VAL A 337 -16.02 -1.43 12.32
C VAL A 337 -16.64 -1.59 10.92
N GLU A 338 -15.82 -1.95 9.95
CA GLU A 338 -16.21 -2.22 8.57
C GLU A 338 -15.87 -3.66 8.20
N ASP A 339 -16.53 -4.20 7.17
CA ASP A 339 -16.33 -5.60 6.81
C ASP A 339 -14.86 -5.90 6.42
N VAL A 340 -14.30 -6.94 7.02
CA VAL A 340 -13.01 -7.52 6.66
C VAL A 340 -13.21 -8.76 5.79
N ALA A 341 -12.32 -9.00 4.83
CA ALA A 341 -12.28 -10.19 4.00
C ALA A 341 -11.26 -11.20 4.51
N ASN A 342 -11.66 -12.47 4.47
CA ASN A 342 -10.85 -13.66 4.71
C ASN A 342 -10.06 -13.62 6.02
N PHE A 343 -10.55 -12.90 7.03
CA PHE A 343 -9.91 -12.79 8.35
C PHE A 343 -9.63 -14.18 8.92
N ASN A 344 -8.45 -14.37 9.50
CA ASN A 344 -8.05 -15.63 10.11
C ASN A 344 -7.43 -15.45 11.49
N MET A 345 -6.61 -14.42 11.69
CA MET A 345 -5.89 -14.21 12.94
C MET A 345 -5.78 -12.72 13.26
N ALA A 346 -5.83 -12.38 14.55
CA ALA A 346 -5.34 -11.11 15.05
C ALA A 346 -4.39 -11.32 16.24
N LEU A 347 -3.39 -10.45 16.33
CA LEU A 347 -2.54 -10.25 17.49
C LEU A 347 -2.48 -8.75 17.75
N PHE A 348 -2.72 -8.31 18.98
CA PHE A 348 -2.65 -6.89 19.34
C PHE A 348 -2.46 -6.72 20.85
N ASP A 349 -1.95 -5.55 21.23
CA ASP A 349 -1.81 -5.13 22.62
C ASP A 349 -2.90 -4.12 22.96
N LEU A 350 -3.44 -4.19 24.18
CA LEU A 350 -4.36 -3.21 24.75
C LEU A 350 -3.77 -2.66 26.04
N SER A 351 -3.53 -1.35 26.07
CA SER A 351 -3.02 -0.63 27.22
C SER A 351 -4.11 0.21 27.92
N PHE A 352 -3.97 0.36 29.23
CA PHE A 352 -4.92 1.03 30.13
C PHE A 352 -4.21 1.50 31.42
N ASP A 353 -4.82 2.42 32.16
CA ASP A 353 -4.33 2.82 33.48
C ASP A 353 -4.73 1.77 34.53
N SER A 354 -3.74 0.97 34.93
CA SER A 354 -3.90 -0.10 35.94
C SER A 354 -4.29 0.38 37.34
N SER A 355 -4.17 1.67 37.63
CA SER A 355 -4.67 2.26 38.88
C SER A 355 -6.16 2.57 38.83
N VAL A 356 -6.73 2.74 37.63
CA VAL A 356 -8.13 3.10 37.40
C VAL A 356 -8.96 1.86 37.06
N VAL A 357 -8.45 0.98 36.21
CA VAL A 357 -9.15 -0.25 35.78
C VAL A 357 -8.21 -1.44 35.77
N ASN A 358 -8.74 -2.64 35.98
CA ASN A 358 -7.96 -3.88 35.88
C ASN A 358 -8.70 -4.94 35.08
N VAL A 359 -8.00 -5.59 34.14
CA VAL A 359 -8.54 -6.68 33.34
C VAL A 359 -8.80 -7.90 34.22
N THR A 360 -10.01 -8.45 34.13
CA THR A 360 -10.46 -9.62 34.88
C THR A 360 -10.61 -10.85 34.00
N ASP A 361 -10.98 -10.68 32.74
CA ASP A 361 -11.15 -11.76 31.77
C ASP A 361 -11.13 -11.22 30.33
N VAL A 362 -10.78 -12.08 29.38
CA VAL A 362 -10.85 -11.81 27.93
C VAL A 362 -11.54 -12.98 27.26
N THR A 363 -12.67 -12.70 26.61
CA THR A 363 -13.51 -13.71 25.97
C THR A 363 -13.58 -13.53 24.45
N ALA A 364 -13.93 -14.63 23.76
CA ALA A 364 -14.05 -14.67 22.30
C ALA A 364 -15.07 -13.66 21.77
N GLY A 365 -14.71 -13.02 20.66
CA GLY A 365 -15.61 -12.19 19.90
C GLY A 365 -16.38 -12.95 18.81
N SER A 366 -16.95 -12.21 17.87
CA SER A 366 -17.65 -12.74 16.70
C SER A 366 -17.62 -11.76 15.53
N LEU A 367 -17.37 -12.27 14.33
CA LEU A 367 -17.53 -11.55 13.06
C LEU A 367 -18.68 -12.18 12.27
N ASP A 368 -19.73 -11.40 11.98
CA ASP A 368 -20.95 -11.85 11.28
C ASP A 368 -21.52 -13.19 11.81
N GLY A 369 -21.48 -13.38 13.13
CA GLY A 369 -21.98 -14.58 13.79
C GLY A 369 -21.01 -15.76 13.82
N THR A 370 -19.84 -15.63 13.20
CA THR A 370 -18.74 -16.60 13.34
C THR A 370 -17.87 -16.23 14.53
N ALA A 371 -17.82 -17.12 15.53
CA ALA A 371 -17.01 -16.91 16.73
C ALA A 371 -15.52 -16.77 16.39
N VAL A 372 -14.87 -15.76 16.97
CA VAL A 372 -13.43 -15.51 16.88
C VAL A 372 -12.80 -15.94 18.21
N PRO A 373 -12.25 -17.17 18.30
CA PRO A 373 -11.79 -17.71 19.58
C PRO A 373 -10.49 -17.05 20.02
N ILE A 374 -10.38 -16.78 21.32
CA ILE A 374 -9.13 -16.33 21.95
C ILE A 374 -8.21 -17.56 22.08
N THR A 375 -7.06 -17.49 21.44
CA THR A 375 -6.02 -18.53 21.51
C THR A 375 -5.19 -18.36 22.77
N SER A 376 -4.85 -17.12 23.09
CA SER A 376 -4.15 -16.74 24.31
C SER A 376 -4.35 -15.27 24.61
N TRP A 377 -4.31 -14.93 25.90
CA TRP A 377 -4.05 -13.57 26.33
C TRP A 377 -3.16 -13.60 27.57
N GLU A 378 -2.35 -12.57 27.76
CA GLU A 378 -1.47 -12.44 28.92
C GLU A 378 -1.26 -10.98 29.31
N LEU A 379 -0.97 -10.73 30.59
CA LEU A 379 -0.47 -9.44 31.05
C LEU A 379 0.99 -9.31 30.63
N VAL A 380 1.28 -8.29 29.81
CA VAL A 380 2.65 -7.90 29.47
C VAL A 380 3.28 -7.18 30.66
N ASP A 381 2.51 -6.27 31.26
CA ASP A 381 2.78 -5.60 32.51
C ASP A 381 1.45 -5.26 33.23
N SER A 382 1.47 -4.39 34.25
CA SER A 382 0.26 -4.07 35.02
C SER A 382 -0.81 -3.34 34.20
N GLY A 383 -0.42 -2.57 33.17
CA GLY A 383 -1.32 -1.73 32.39
C GLY A 383 -1.46 -2.17 30.93
N THR A 384 -0.91 -3.33 30.55
CA THR A 384 -0.94 -3.80 29.17
C THR A 384 -1.24 -5.29 29.10
N ILE A 385 -2.22 -5.67 28.29
CA ILE A 385 -2.47 -7.06 27.91
C ILE A 385 -2.15 -7.29 26.43
N LYS A 386 -1.68 -8.49 26.12
CA LYS A 386 -1.51 -8.99 24.75
C LYS A 386 -2.58 -10.01 24.45
N ILE A 387 -3.29 -9.85 23.34
CA ILE A 387 -4.39 -10.73 22.93
C ILE A 387 -4.08 -11.34 21.57
N MET A 388 -4.22 -12.67 21.47
CA MET A 388 -4.16 -13.41 20.22
C MET A 388 -5.47 -14.17 20.00
N CYS A 389 -6.07 -13.97 18.84
CA CYS A 389 -7.20 -14.76 18.38
C CYS A 389 -6.90 -15.39 17.01
N GLU A 390 -7.34 -16.62 16.82
CA GLU A 390 -7.07 -17.38 15.59
C GLU A 390 -8.21 -18.34 15.29
N LEU A 391 -8.74 -18.28 14.07
CA LEU A 391 -9.77 -19.20 13.60
C LEU A 391 -9.17 -20.57 13.27
N SER A 392 -9.78 -21.63 13.81
CA SER A 392 -9.36 -23.00 13.49
C SER A 392 -9.94 -23.42 12.13
N GLY A 393 -9.09 -23.49 11.10
CA GLY A 393 -9.47 -23.96 9.76
C GLY A 393 -9.39 -22.87 8.69
N VAL A 394 -8.97 -23.26 7.48
CA VAL A 394 -8.42 -22.35 6.45
C VAL A 394 -9.45 -21.54 5.64
N THR A 395 -10.73 -21.53 5.98
CA THR A 395 -11.73 -20.86 5.10
C THR A 395 -11.80 -19.35 5.27
N GLY A 396 -11.13 -18.76 6.26
CA GLY A 396 -11.26 -17.32 6.55
C GLY A 396 -12.69 -16.93 6.92
N VAL A 397 -12.88 -15.72 7.45
CA VAL A 397 -14.20 -15.15 7.74
C VAL A 397 -14.31 -13.78 7.10
N ASN A 398 -15.46 -13.53 6.49
CA ASN A 398 -15.82 -12.20 5.98
C ASN A 398 -16.86 -11.58 6.93
N GLY A 399 -16.80 -10.27 7.10
CA GLY A 399 -17.81 -9.50 7.84
C GLY A 399 -17.22 -8.56 8.88
N SER A 400 -18.09 -8.00 9.71
CA SER A 400 -17.75 -7.07 10.79
C SER A 400 -18.24 -7.59 12.14
N GLY A 401 -17.84 -6.94 13.24
CA GLY A 401 -18.18 -7.38 14.60
C GLY A 401 -17.05 -7.08 15.56
N ASN A 402 -16.74 -8.00 16.48
CA ASN A 402 -15.63 -7.83 17.41
C ASN A 402 -14.70 -9.03 17.46
N LEU A 403 -13.42 -8.77 17.69
CA LEU A 403 -12.35 -9.77 17.80
C LEU A 403 -12.27 -10.34 19.21
N ALA A 404 -12.50 -9.51 20.22
CA ALA A 404 -12.43 -9.86 21.62
C ALA A 404 -13.40 -8.98 22.46
N THR A 405 -13.84 -9.53 23.58
CA THR A 405 -14.53 -8.79 24.65
C THR A 405 -13.67 -8.86 25.91
N ILE A 406 -13.34 -7.71 26.50
CA ILE A 406 -12.47 -7.57 27.67
C ILE A 406 -13.31 -7.10 28.84
N ASN A 407 -13.26 -7.84 29.95
CA ASN A 407 -13.97 -7.51 31.17
C ASN A 407 -13.03 -6.78 32.13
N PHE A 408 -13.42 -5.58 32.57
CA PHE A 408 -12.66 -4.77 33.51
C PHE A 408 -13.37 -4.67 34.85
N ALA A 409 -12.61 -4.71 35.95
CA ALA A 409 -13.02 -4.22 37.25
C ALA A 409 -12.56 -2.77 37.41
N VAL A 410 -13.41 -1.91 37.97
CA VAL A 410 -13.10 -0.51 38.24
C VAL A 410 -12.43 -0.40 39.61
N LEU A 411 -11.23 0.19 39.64
CA LEU A 411 -10.41 0.40 40.83
C LEU A 411 -10.34 1.87 41.25
N GLY A 412 -10.44 2.78 40.28
CA GLY A 412 -10.41 4.22 40.48
C GLY A 412 -11.63 4.76 41.22
N ILE A 413 -11.55 6.02 41.61
CA ILE A 413 -12.62 6.80 42.21
C ILE A 413 -13.26 7.73 41.17
N ASP A 414 -14.39 8.35 41.49
CA ASP A 414 -15.12 9.20 40.54
C ASP A 414 -14.24 10.33 40.00
N GLY A 415 -14.21 10.53 38.69
CA GLY A 415 -13.36 11.47 37.97
C GLY A 415 -12.04 10.88 37.47
N ASP A 416 -11.63 9.68 37.93
CA ASP A 416 -10.49 8.98 37.33
C ASP A 416 -10.80 8.57 35.88
N ARG A 417 -9.75 8.53 35.06
CA ARG A 417 -9.85 8.25 33.62
C ARG A 417 -8.86 7.17 33.21
N SER A 418 -9.26 6.31 32.28
CA SER A 418 -8.35 5.39 31.62
C SER A 418 -8.56 5.45 30.12
N VAL A 419 -7.55 5.92 29.39
CA VAL A 419 -7.48 5.70 27.94
C VAL A 419 -7.23 4.21 27.69
N LEU A 420 -8.03 3.62 26.81
CA LEU A 420 -7.92 2.25 26.33
C LEU A 420 -7.30 2.29 24.93
N GLU A 421 -6.00 2.00 24.84
CA GLU A 421 -5.22 2.16 23.60
C GLU A 421 -4.82 0.83 22.99
N ILE A 422 -5.19 0.61 21.73
CA ILE A 422 -4.75 -0.57 20.95
C ILE A 422 -3.44 -0.22 20.25
N SER A 423 -2.47 -1.13 20.33
CA SER A 423 -1.19 -1.02 19.65
C SER A 423 -0.70 -2.36 19.12
N ASP A 424 0.37 -2.36 18.32
CA ASP A 424 1.02 -3.55 17.76
C ASP A 424 0.05 -4.55 17.09
N ALA A 425 -1.00 -4.02 16.46
CA ALA A 425 -2.04 -4.82 15.85
C ALA A 425 -1.59 -5.42 14.51
N MET A 426 -1.61 -6.74 14.42
CA MET A 426 -1.40 -7.52 13.22
C MET A 426 -2.64 -8.35 12.94
N LEU A 427 -3.36 -8.03 11.86
CA LEU A 427 -4.44 -8.85 11.33
C LEU A 427 -3.93 -9.62 10.11
N ALA A 428 -4.31 -10.89 9.98
CA ALA A 428 -3.90 -11.71 8.85
C ALA A 428 -5.07 -12.51 8.26
N ASN A 429 -5.04 -12.69 6.95
CA ASN A 429 -6.02 -13.49 6.24
C ASN A 429 -5.70 -15.00 6.32
N ASN A 430 -6.57 -15.83 5.74
CA ASN A 430 -6.41 -17.28 5.71
C ASN A 430 -5.21 -17.81 4.89
N LYS A 431 -4.47 -16.93 4.21
CA LYS A 431 -3.19 -17.22 3.55
C LYS A 431 -1.98 -16.70 4.34
N ALA A 432 -2.19 -16.21 5.55
CA ALA A 432 -1.19 -15.53 6.38
C ALA A 432 -0.63 -14.25 5.76
N GLU A 433 -1.39 -13.60 4.86
CA GLU A 433 -1.07 -12.27 4.35
C GLU A 433 -1.65 -11.22 5.29
N GLU A 434 -0.88 -10.18 5.59
CA GLU A 434 -1.30 -9.09 6.47
C GLU A 434 -2.47 -8.31 5.90
N ILE A 435 -3.45 -8.01 6.74
CA ILE A 435 -4.58 -7.12 6.48
C ILE A 435 -4.21 -5.76 7.07
N PRO A 436 -4.00 -4.71 6.25
CA PRO A 436 -3.67 -3.38 6.73
C PRO A 436 -4.77 -2.82 7.62
N THR A 437 -4.41 -2.19 8.74
CA THR A 437 -5.37 -1.66 9.72
C THR A 437 -5.17 -0.19 10.08
N THR A 438 -6.24 0.43 10.57
CA THR A 438 -6.19 1.68 11.32
C THR A 438 -6.80 1.46 12.69
N LEU A 439 -6.16 2.00 13.72
CA LEU A 439 -6.54 1.76 15.12
C LEU A 439 -7.24 2.99 15.68
N VAL A 440 -8.31 2.75 16.44
CA VAL A 440 -9.04 3.79 17.17
C VAL A 440 -9.11 3.40 18.64
N ASN A 441 -8.59 4.28 19.49
CA ASN A 441 -8.60 4.13 20.93
C ASN A 441 -9.94 4.65 21.50
N ASP A 442 -10.19 4.34 22.76
CA ASP A 442 -11.35 4.84 23.50
C ASP A 442 -10.92 5.33 24.89
N GLU A 443 -11.81 6.01 25.63
CA GLU A 443 -11.58 6.45 26.99
C GLU A 443 -12.76 6.07 27.88
N VAL A 444 -12.46 5.64 29.10
CA VAL A 444 -13.47 5.42 30.15
C VAL A 444 -13.24 6.38 31.32
N ILE A 445 -14.32 6.93 31.85
CA ILE A 445 -14.37 7.82 33.01
C ILE A 445 -15.13 7.12 34.14
N VAL A 446 -14.55 7.11 35.33
CA VAL A 446 -15.23 6.61 36.54
C VAL A 446 -16.19 7.70 37.05
N GLY A 447 -17.44 7.36 37.36
CA GLY A 447 -18.42 8.30 37.88
C GLY A 447 -19.86 7.96 37.48
N PRO A 448 -20.79 8.92 37.60
CA PRO A 448 -20.57 10.35 37.88
C PRO A 448 -20.34 10.67 39.37
N VAL A 449 -19.63 11.77 39.64
CA VAL A 449 -19.49 12.35 41.00
C VAL A 449 -20.84 12.83 41.51
N LYS A 450 -21.25 12.44 42.71
CA LYS A 450 -22.48 12.95 43.33
C LYS A 450 -22.22 14.21 44.15
N VAL A 451 -22.84 15.30 43.75
CA VAL A 451 -22.82 16.59 44.47
C VAL A 451 -24.22 16.89 44.99
N ALA A 452 -24.38 17.12 46.29
CA ALA A 452 -25.68 17.32 46.92
C ALA A 452 -25.74 18.60 47.76
N VAL A 453 -26.89 19.25 47.77
CA VAL A 453 -27.19 20.22 48.82
C VAL A 453 -27.45 19.46 50.13
N ASN A 454 -26.82 19.90 51.21
CA ASN A 454 -27.05 19.41 52.55
C ASN A 454 -27.52 20.57 53.43
N ALA A 455 -28.84 20.67 53.58
CA ALA A 455 -29.51 21.67 54.38
C ALA A 455 -30.26 21.01 55.56
N PRO A 456 -30.51 21.76 56.65
CA PRO A 456 -31.40 21.29 57.70
C PRO A 456 -32.84 21.16 57.18
N GLU A 457 -33.51 20.05 57.51
CA GLU A 457 -34.92 19.80 57.14
C GLU A 457 -35.87 20.85 57.74
N LEU A 458 -35.60 21.30 58.98
CA LEU A 458 -36.42 22.26 59.73
C LEU A 458 -35.58 23.41 60.27
N VAL A 459 -36.07 24.64 60.07
CA VAL A 459 -35.43 25.86 60.58
C VAL A 459 -36.46 26.83 61.17
N ASP A 460 -36.12 27.45 62.29
CA ASP A 460 -37.03 28.36 63.00
C ASP A 460 -37.24 29.68 62.24
N VAL A 461 -38.48 30.17 62.22
CA VAL A 461 -38.80 31.49 61.66
C VAL A 461 -38.01 32.60 62.34
N GLY A 462 -37.37 33.45 61.53
CA GLY A 462 -36.52 34.56 61.99
C GLY A 462 -35.14 34.12 62.48
N GLY A 463 -34.80 32.82 62.31
CA GLY A 463 -33.45 32.30 62.49
C GLY A 463 -32.59 32.42 61.24
N SER A 464 -31.46 31.72 61.28
CA SER A 464 -30.50 31.58 60.17
C SER A 464 -30.03 30.14 60.10
N PHE A 465 -29.63 29.68 58.92
CA PHE A 465 -29.04 28.35 58.74
C PHE A 465 -27.96 28.37 57.66
N THR A 466 -27.25 27.25 57.52
CA THR A 466 -26.28 27.03 56.44
C THR A 466 -26.66 25.79 55.65
N ALA A 467 -26.46 25.83 54.33
CA ALA A 467 -26.48 24.66 53.47
C ALA A 467 -25.07 24.43 52.90
N ALA A 468 -24.57 23.21 53.00
CA ALA A 468 -23.32 22.82 52.38
C ALA A 468 -23.58 22.20 50.99
N ILE A 469 -22.68 22.44 50.05
CA ILE A 469 -22.69 21.78 48.73
C ILE A 469 -21.67 20.63 48.81
N ASP A 470 -22.15 19.46 49.20
CA ASP A 470 -21.33 18.31 49.57
C ASP A 470 -20.97 17.48 48.34
N VAL A 471 -19.73 17.01 48.26
CA VAL A 471 -19.30 15.92 47.38
C VAL A 471 -19.39 14.64 48.20
N LEU A 472 -20.34 13.76 47.85
CA LEU A 472 -20.74 12.65 48.71
C LEU A 472 -19.75 11.48 48.73
N GLU A 473 -19.00 11.31 47.65
CA GLU A 473 -17.96 10.29 47.47
C GLU A 473 -16.67 10.97 47.03
N ASP A 474 -15.54 10.27 47.09
CA ASP A 474 -14.25 10.87 46.74
C ASP A 474 -14.20 11.20 45.25
N VAL A 475 -13.86 12.45 44.92
CA VAL A 475 -13.57 12.88 43.54
C VAL A 475 -12.07 12.87 43.30
N ALA A 476 -11.63 12.45 42.12
CA ALA A 476 -10.25 12.50 41.67
C ALA A 476 -9.94 13.84 40.99
N ASN A 477 -8.74 14.35 41.27
CA ASN A 477 -8.07 15.45 40.58
C ASN A 477 -8.92 16.74 40.47
N PHE A 478 -9.88 16.94 41.36
CA PHE A 478 -10.76 18.10 41.37
C PHE A 478 -9.96 19.39 41.39
N ASN A 479 -10.37 20.37 40.57
CA ASN A 479 -9.73 21.68 40.53
C ASN A 479 -10.72 22.85 40.56
N MET A 480 -11.87 22.72 39.89
CA MET A 480 -12.86 23.79 39.80
C MET A 480 -14.28 23.25 39.89
N ALA A 481 -15.16 24.02 40.55
CA ALA A 481 -16.60 23.87 40.38
C ALA A 481 -17.25 25.20 40.02
N LEU A 482 -18.28 25.12 39.18
CA LEU A 482 -19.19 26.21 38.86
C LEU A 482 -20.61 25.65 38.96
N PHE A 483 -21.50 26.32 39.67
CA PHE A 483 -22.90 25.94 39.75
C PHE A 483 -23.79 27.13 40.09
N ASP A 484 -25.06 27.02 39.72
CA ASP A 484 -26.11 27.92 40.15
C ASP A 484 -26.93 27.23 41.25
N LEU A 485 -27.26 27.97 42.31
CA LEU A 485 -28.16 27.53 43.37
C LEU A 485 -29.43 28.38 43.34
N SER A 486 -30.56 27.74 43.07
CA SER A 486 -31.90 28.33 43.10
C SER A 486 -32.59 28.07 44.45
N PHE A 487 -33.35 29.05 44.95
CA PHE A 487 -34.10 29.02 46.19
C PHE A 487 -35.32 29.97 46.12
N ASP A 488 -36.25 29.88 47.06
CA ASP A 488 -37.37 30.84 47.15
C ASP A 488 -36.98 32.04 48.04
N SER A 489 -36.70 33.19 47.41
CA SER A 489 -36.31 34.42 48.11
C SER A 489 -37.38 35.01 49.02
N SER A 490 -38.64 34.56 48.90
CA SER A 490 -39.71 34.93 49.83
C SER A 490 -39.69 34.10 51.12
N VAL A 491 -38.92 33.01 51.15
CA VAL A 491 -38.79 32.08 52.29
C VAL A 491 -37.43 32.23 52.96
N VAL A 492 -36.34 32.24 52.18
CA VAL A 492 -34.96 32.34 52.66
C VAL A 492 -34.17 33.35 51.83
N ASN A 493 -33.18 34.01 52.41
CA ASN A 493 -32.32 34.95 51.70
C ASN A 493 -30.85 34.62 51.94
N VAL A 494 -30.06 34.46 50.87
CA VAL A 494 -28.62 34.23 50.96
C VAL A 494 -27.93 35.45 51.58
N THR A 495 -27.09 35.22 52.58
CA THR A 495 -26.33 36.26 53.28
C THR A 495 -24.83 36.16 53.07
N ASP A 496 -24.30 34.96 52.83
CA ASP A 496 -22.87 34.74 52.58
C ASP A 496 -22.63 33.41 51.86
N VAL A 497 -21.50 33.32 51.14
CA VAL A 497 -20.99 32.07 50.56
C VAL A 497 -19.52 31.95 50.93
N THR A 498 -19.19 30.88 51.64
CA THR A 498 -17.87 30.65 52.21
C THR A 498 -17.20 29.42 51.61
N ALA A 499 -15.86 29.43 51.64
CA ALA A 499 -15.02 28.37 51.09
C ALA A 499 -15.33 27.01 51.74
N GLY A 500 -15.36 25.98 50.90
CA GLY A 500 -15.48 24.61 51.35
C GLY A 500 -14.13 23.95 51.63
N SER A 501 -14.15 22.63 51.79
CA SER A 501 -12.95 21.81 51.88
C SER A 501 -13.20 20.38 51.40
N LEU A 502 -12.26 19.84 50.64
CA LEU A 502 -12.17 18.43 50.26
C LEU A 502 -10.96 17.81 50.95
N ASP A 503 -11.18 16.79 51.79
CA ASP A 503 -10.15 16.10 52.58
C ASP A 503 -9.14 17.03 53.29
N GLY A 504 -9.64 18.15 53.81
CA GLY A 504 -8.84 19.15 54.53
C GLY A 504 -8.08 20.13 53.64
N THR A 505 -8.14 19.98 52.32
CA THR A 505 -7.71 21.02 51.38
C THR A 505 -8.83 22.03 51.20
N ALA A 506 -8.54 23.31 51.42
CA ALA A 506 -9.55 24.37 51.26
C ALA A 506 -9.92 24.55 49.79
N VAL A 507 -11.21 24.65 49.50
CA VAL A 507 -11.77 24.95 48.18
C VAL A 507 -12.23 26.41 48.20
N PRO A 508 -11.40 27.36 47.76
CA PRO A 508 -11.70 28.78 47.93
C PRO A 508 -12.78 29.22 46.93
N ILE A 509 -13.67 30.10 47.40
CA ILE A 509 -14.63 30.77 46.52
C ILE A 509 -13.89 31.84 45.72
N THR A 510 -13.89 31.71 44.40
CA THR A 510 -13.31 32.69 43.48
C THR A 510 -14.27 33.85 43.28
N THR A 511 -15.54 33.53 43.05
CA THR A 511 -16.62 34.52 42.95
C THR A 511 -17.96 33.89 43.28
N TRP A 512 -18.88 34.71 43.79
CA TRP A 512 -20.29 34.38 43.79
C TRP A 512 -21.10 35.67 43.60
N GLU A 513 -22.25 35.56 42.94
CA GLU A 513 -23.13 36.70 42.69
C GLU A 513 -24.58 36.25 42.56
N PHE A 514 -25.52 37.15 42.86
CA PHE A 514 -26.93 36.95 42.53
C PHE A 514 -27.13 37.11 41.02
N ILE A 515 -27.70 36.09 40.38
CA ILE A 515 -28.17 36.18 38.99
C ILE A 515 -29.50 36.96 39.00
N ASP A 516 -30.38 36.62 39.93
CA ASP A 516 -31.63 37.29 40.23
C ASP A 516 -31.97 37.13 41.73
N SER A 517 -33.21 37.42 42.15
CA SER A 517 -33.59 37.32 43.57
C SER A 517 -33.54 35.89 44.11
N ASP A 518 -33.80 34.90 43.28
CA ASP A 518 -34.02 33.50 43.64
C ASP A 518 -32.82 32.62 43.32
N THR A 519 -31.78 33.15 42.66
CA THR A 519 -30.65 32.36 42.16
C THR A 519 -29.31 33.05 42.41
N ILE A 520 -28.36 32.31 42.97
CA ILE A 520 -26.95 32.70 43.02
C ILE A 520 -26.11 31.81 42.08
N LYS A 521 -25.05 32.39 41.54
CA LYS A 521 -23.96 31.67 40.86
C LYS A 521 -22.77 31.56 41.81
N VAL A 522 -22.17 30.39 41.92
CA VAL A 522 -21.00 30.15 42.75
C VAL A 522 -19.90 29.51 41.90
N MET A 523 -18.70 30.08 41.97
CA MET A 523 -17.50 29.54 41.37
C MET A 523 -16.42 29.35 42.44
N CYS A 524 -15.90 28.14 42.54
CA CYS A 524 -14.74 27.83 43.36
C CYS A 524 -13.64 27.17 42.53
N GLU A 525 -12.39 27.51 42.82
CA GLU A 525 -11.25 27.07 42.03
C GLU A 525 -10.01 26.97 42.93
N LEU A 526 -9.31 25.85 42.86
CA LEU A 526 -8.05 25.67 43.57
C LEU A 526 -6.95 26.51 42.92
N SER A 527 -6.04 27.05 43.74
CA SER A 527 -4.86 27.72 43.21
C SER A 527 -3.83 26.72 42.71
N GLY A 528 -3.48 26.74 41.43
CA GLY A 528 -2.44 25.88 40.84
C GLY A 528 -3.01 24.80 39.92
N VAL A 529 -2.26 23.71 39.71
CA VAL A 529 -2.59 22.63 38.75
C VAL A 529 -2.42 21.22 39.32
N THR A 530 -2.31 21.07 40.63
CA THR A 530 -2.08 19.74 41.25
C THR A 530 -3.36 18.94 41.46
N GLY A 531 -4.53 19.57 41.38
CA GLY A 531 -5.81 18.96 41.75
C GLY A 531 -5.89 18.56 43.22
N VAL A 532 -7.06 18.08 43.64
CA VAL A 532 -7.30 17.46 44.95
C VAL A 532 -8.13 16.20 44.76
N ASN A 533 -7.73 15.14 45.48
CA ASN A 533 -8.54 13.93 45.62
C ASN A 533 -9.24 13.95 46.97
N GLY A 534 -10.50 13.52 47.03
CA GLY A 534 -11.23 13.32 48.28
C GLY A 534 -12.67 13.82 48.25
N SER A 535 -13.32 13.76 49.40
CA SER A 535 -14.71 14.16 49.61
C SER A 535 -14.81 15.32 50.62
N GLY A 536 -15.99 15.90 50.76
CA GLY A 536 -16.21 17.06 51.63
C GLY A 536 -17.26 18.00 51.06
N ASN A 537 -16.99 19.30 51.04
CA ASN A 537 -17.90 20.28 50.42
C ASN A 537 -17.17 21.32 49.58
N LEU A 538 -17.84 21.77 48.52
CA LEU A 538 -17.36 22.77 47.58
C LEU A 538 -17.56 24.19 48.11
N ALA A 539 -18.67 24.43 48.80
CA ALA A 539 -19.04 25.71 49.39
C ALA A 539 -20.01 25.51 50.56
N THR A 540 -20.02 26.48 51.49
CA THR A 540 -21.05 26.61 52.54
C THR A 540 -21.79 27.93 52.37
N ILE A 541 -23.10 27.86 52.22
CA ILE A 541 -23.99 28.98 51.89
C ILE A 541 -24.84 29.32 53.12
N SER A 542 -24.81 30.58 53.54
CA SER A 542 -25.55 31.06 54.71
C SER A 542 -26.86 31.72 54.27
N PHE A 543 -27.93 31.42 55.01
CA PHE A 543 -29.28 31.91 54.75
C PHE A 543 -29.89 32.54 56.01
N ASP A 544 -30.58 33.67 55.83
CA ASP A 544 -31.53 34.20 56.80
C ASP A 544 -32.95 33.75 56.43
N VAL A 545 -33.76 33.42 57.44
CA VAL A 545 -35.16 33.03 57.25
C VAL A 545 -36.06 34.27 57.23
N VAL A 546 -36.77 34.50 56.13
CA VAL A 546 -37.66 35.66 55.94
C VAL A 546 -39.15 35.29 55.78
N GLY A 547 -39.43 34.01 55.52
CA GLY A 547 -40.78 33.46 55.38
C GLY A 547 -41.52 33.26 56.72
N LYS A 548 -42.64 32.55 56.66
CA LYS A 548 -43.50 32.19 57.80
C LYS A 548 -43.47 30.69 58.05
N SER A 549 -43.86 30.30 59.26
CA SER A 549 -43.96 28.88 59.66
C SER A 549 -44.84 28.11 58.68
N GLY A 550 -44.31 26.99 58.19
CA GLY A 550 -44.90 26.14 57.15
C GLY A 550 -44.48 26.47 55.71
N ASP A 551 -43.81 27.59 55.45
CA ASP A 551 -43.24 27.88 54.13
C ASP A 551 -42.05 26.94 53.84
N LYS A 552 -41.78 26.71 52.56
CA LYS A 552 -40.76 25.76 52.09
C LYS A 552 -39.91 26.38 51.00
N SER A 553 -38.62 26.05 50.97
CA SER A 553 -37.73 26.39 49.87
C SER A 553 -36.99 25.14 49.41
N VAL A 554 -37.14 24.78 48.14
CA VAL A 554 -36.26 23.82 47.48
C VAL A 554 -34.97 24.54 47.14
N LEU A 555 -33.84 23.92 47.45
CA LEU A 555 -32.49 24.38 47.15
C LEU A 555 -31.98 23.54 45.99
N GLU A 556 -32.08 24.07 44.78
CA GLU A 556 -31.85 23.32 43.54
C GLU A 556 -30.54 23.75 42.87
N LEU A 557 -29.66 22.77 42.62
CA LEU A 557 -28.42 22.96 41.88
C LEU A 557 -28.68 22.84 40.37
N SER A 558 -28.16 23.77 39.59
CA SER A 558 -28.27 23.76 38.13
C SER A 558 -27.02 24.35 37.46
N ASN A 559 -26.87 24.14 36.15
CA ASN A 559 -25.71 24.58 35.37
C ASN A 559 -24.36 24.19 36.02
N GLY A 560 -24.36 23.03 36.67
CA GLY A 560 -23.22 22.51 37.40
C GLY A 560 -22.14 21.98 36.47
N MET A 561 -20.90 22.35 36.74
CA MET A 561 -19.70 21.88 36.07
C MET A 561 -18.63 21.61 37.13
N LEU A 562 -18.07 20.40 37.13
CA LEU A 562 -16.83 20.09 37.82
C LEU A 562 -15.72 19.96 36.77
N ALA A 563 -14.50 20.39 37.09
CA ALA A 563 -13.35 20.19 36.21
C ALA A 563 -12.13 19.72 36.99
N ASN A 564 -11.34 18.86 36.36
CA ASN A 564 -10.08 18.37 36.89
C ASN A 564 -8.96 19.42 36.73
N ASN A 565 -7.77 19.08 37.19
CA ASN A 565 -6.57 19.91 37.09
C ASN A 565 -5.99 20.07 35.68
N GLU A 566 -6.48 19.30 34.70
CA GLU A 566 -6.18 19.42 33.27
C GLU A 566 -7.27 20.23 32.52
N ALA A 567 -8.29 20.70 33.24
CA ALA A 567 -9.47 21.41 32.75
C ALA A 567 -10.45 20.54 31.94
N ASP A 568 -10.37 19.22 32.07
CA ASP A 568 -11.41 18.32 31.56
C ASP A 568 -12.60 18.29 32.52
N GLU A 569 -13.81 18.20 31.97
CA GLU A 569 -15.04 18.08 32.75
C GLU A 569 -15.03 16.78 33.57
N ILE A 570 -15.45 16.85 34.83
CA ILE A 570 -15.73 15.68 35.65
C ILE A 570 -17.25 15.48 35.63
N PRO A 571 -17.76 14.38 35.05
CA PRO A 571 -19.18 14.10 35.02
C PRO A 571 -19.77 14.06 36.43
N ALA A 572 -20.87 14.78 36.64
CA ALA A 572 -21.46 14.95 37.97
C ALA A 572 -22.99 14.84 37.96
N GLU A 573 -23.53 14.24 39.02
CA GLU A 573 -24.95 14.25 39.36
C GLU A 573 -25.19 15.29 40.46
N TRP A 574 -26.11 16.22 40.21
CA TRP A 574 -26.41 17.33 41.12
C TRP A 574 -27.75 17.11 41.80
N VAL A 575 -27.74 16.99 43.13
CA VAL A 575 -28.90 16.61 43.95
C VAL A 575 -29.37 17.79 44.79
N ALA A 576 -30.66 18.13 44.65
CA ALA A 576 -31.32 19.20 45.40
C ALA A 576 -31.73 18.76 46.82
N ASP A 577 -32.03 19.73 47.68
CA ASP A 577 -32.59 19.50 49.02
C ASP A 577 -33.76 20.47 49.31
N GLU A 578 -34.52 20.26 50.38
CA GLU A 578 -35.65 21.12 50.78
C GLU A 578 -35.57 21.50 52.26
N VAL A 579 -35.78 22.78 52.54
CA VAL A 579 -35.96 23.29 53.92
C VAL A 579 -37.40 23.69 54.18
N THR A 580 -37.93 23.36 55.36
CA THR A 580 -39.26 23.76 55.84
C THR A 580 -39.15 24.65 57.09
N LEU A 581 -39.90 25.75 57.15
CA LEU A 581 -39.88 26.67 58.30
C LEU A 581 -40.77 26.17 59.45
N SER A 582 -40.26 26.16 60.69
CA SER A 582 -41.01 25.77 61.92
C SER A 582 -41.51 26.94 62.75
#